data_AF-A0A3E2U295-F1
#
_entry.id   AF-A0A3E2U295-F1
#
_cell.length_a   1.000
_cell.length_b   1.000
_cell.length_c   1.000
_cell.angle_alpha   90.00
_cell.angle_beta   90.00
_cell.angle_gamma   90.00
#
_symmetry.space_group_name_H-M   'P 1'
#
loop_
_entity.id
_entity.type
_entity.pdbx_description
1 polymer ?
#
loop_
_entity_poly.entity_id
_entity_poly.type
_entity_poly.pdbx_seq_one_letter_code
_entity_poly.pdbx_strand_id
1 'polypeptide(L)'
;MADYIERGPLLEAFKAKCCEDCPGGYDRAKCKSWCNAADEIALVEDAPAVVPDVQRWRKTAEEPPTEADANEDGCVLSINMNLGDMNTTNWPWNMVAAFPDNLPVWMPLPKKPDLENLEGAQNE
;
A
#
# COMPACT_ATOMS: atom_id res chain seq x y z
N MET A 1 3.13 14.60 12.19
CA MET A 1 3.28 13.15 12.00
C MET A 1 2.07 12.51 12.65
N ALA A 2 1.21 11.84 11.88
CA ALA A 2 0.18 11.02 12.48
C ALA A 2 0.90 9.81 13.09
N ASP A 3 0.73 9.57 14.39
CA ASP A 3 1.16 8.33 15.03
C ASP A 3 0.40 7.19 14.36
N TYR A 4 1.06 6.49 13.43
CA TYR A 4 0.50 5.28 12.85
C TYR A 4 0.51 4.20 13.93
N ILE A 5 -0.64 3.56 14.15
CA ILE A 5 -0.72 2.40 15.03
C ILE A 5 0.00 1.25 14.33
N GLU A 6 1.10 0.78 14.92
CA GLU A 6 1.82 -0.36 14.39
C GLU A 6 0.99 -1.64 14.54
N ARG A 7 0.62 -2.25 13.41
CA ARG A 7 -0.22 -3.46 13.35
C ARG A 7 0.35 -4.62 14.16
N GLY A 8 1.67 -4.81 14.16
CA GLY A 8 2.34 -5.90 14.87
C GLY A 8 2.12 -5.82 16.39
N PRO A 9 2.60 -4.77 17.07
CA PRO A 9 2.37 -4.56 18.50
C PRO A 9 0.89 -4.58 18.91
N LEU A 10 0.01 -4.04 18.06
CA LEU A 10 -1.44 -4.07 18.30
C LEU A 10 -2.01 -5.49 18.29
N LEU A 11 -1.62 -6.31 17.29
CA LEU A 11 -2.03 -7.71 17.20
C LEU A 11 -1.52 -8.53 18.39
N GLU A 12 -0.28 -8.32 18.81
CA GLU A 12 0.28 -9.00 19.99
C GLU A 12 -0.49 -8.65 21.27
N ALA A 13 -0.83 -7.37 21.45
CA ALA A 13 -1.65 -6.93 22.59
C ALA A 13 -3.06 -7.56 22.58
N PHE A 14 -3.70 -7.65 21.41
CA PHE A 14 -5.02 -8.29 21.30
C PHE A 14 -4.97 -9.81 21.52
N LYS A 15 -3.97 -10.49 20.97
CA LYS A 15 -3.77 -11.93 21.19
C LYS A 15 -3.50 -12.24 22.65
N ALA A 16 -2.65 -11.46 23.31
CA ALA A 16 -2.36 -11.62 24.74
C ALA A 16 -3.63 -11.52 25.59
N LYS A 17 -4.52 -10.57 25.27
CA LYS A 17 -5.81 -10.43 25.96
C LYS A 17 -6.73 -11.64 25.71
N CYS A 18 -6.82 -12.14 24.47
CA CYS A 18 -7.58 -13.36 24.21
C CYS A 18 -6.94 -14.63 24.83
N CYS A 19 -5.62 -14.68 25.01
CA CYS A 19 -4.93 -15.81 25.65
C CYS A 19 -5.33 -15.98 27.13
N GLU A 20 -5.68 -14.91 27.83
CA GLU A 20 -6.16 -15.00 29.22
C GLU A 20 -7.47 -15.80 29.31
N ASP A 21 -8.30 -15.72 28.28
CA ASP A 21 -9.58 -16.43 28.17
C ASP A 21 -9.45 -17.80 27.49
N CYS A 22 -8.37 -18.04 26.73
CA CYS A 22 -8.13 -19.28 25.98
C CYS A 22 -7.12 -20.22 26.68
N PRO A 23 -7.51 -21.47 27.03
CA PRO A 23 -6.58 -22.41 27.62
C PRO A 23 -5.49 -22.84 26.63
N GLY A 24 -4.22 -22.59 26.98
CA GLY A 24 -3.05 -23.02 26.19
C GLY A 24 -2.53 -21.99 25.18
N GLY A 25 -3.00 -20.74 25.23
CA GLY A 25 -2.58 -19.65 24.35
C GLY A 25 -3.56 -19.37 23.20
N TYR A 26 -3.26 -18.34 22.40
CA TYR A 26 -4.10 -17.93 21.29
C TYR A 26 -3.98 -18.93 20.14
N ASP A 27 -5.08 -19.60 19.84
CA ASP A 27 -5.26 -20.44 18.67
C ASP A 27 -6.47 -19.91 17.89
N ARG A 28 -6.23 -19.46 16.66
CA ARG A 28 -7.24 -18.82 15.79
C ARG A 28 -8.50 -19.67 15.59
N ALA A 29 -8.38 -21.00 15.57
CA ALA A 29 -9.51 -21.90 15.38
C ALA A 29 -10.24 -22.21 16.67
N LYS A 30 -9.51 -22.31 17.79
CA LYS A 30 -10.07 -22.71 19.08
C LYS A 30 -10.61 -21.53 19.89
N CYS A 31 -10.02 -20.35 19.75
CA CYS A 31 -10.38 -19.17 20.57
C CYS A 31 -11.70 -18.49 20.18
N LYS A 32 -12.30 -18.81 19.03
CA LYS A 32 -13.55 -18.17 18.58
C LYS A 32 -14.71 -18.34 19.55
N SER A 33 -14.78 -19.45 20.29
CA SER A 33 -15.82 -19.68 21.30
C SER A 33 -15.46 -19.15 22.70
N TRP A 34 -14.24 -18.64 22.89
CA TRP A 34 -13.69 -18.25 24.19
C TRP A 34 -13.36 -16.76 24.28
N CYS A 35 -13.08 -16.10 23.15
CA CYS A 35 -12.76 -14.68 23.09
C CYS A 35 -13.63 -13.97 22.06
N ASN A 36 -14.37 -12.94 22.48
CA ASN A 36 -15.21 -12.13 21.60
C ASN A 36 -14.41 -11.38 20.52
N ALA A 37 -13.11 -11.13 20.74
CA ALA A 37 -12.25 -10.42 19.81
C ALA A 37 -11.54 -11.32 18.78
N ALA A 38 -11.78 -12.64 18.83
CA ALA A 38 -11.05 -13.61 18.00
C ALA A 38 -11.28 -13.42 16.50
N ASP A 39 -12.50 -13.04 16.10
CA ASP A 39 -12.85 -12.79 14.70
C ASP A 39 -12.26 -11.47 14.19
N GLU A 40 -12.22 -10.43 15.03
CA GLU A 40 -11.58 -9.14 14.72
C GLU A 40 -10.06 -9.29 14.59
N ILE A 41 -9.42 -10.08 15.45
CA ILE A 41 -7.99 -10.41 15.32
C ILE A 41 -7.74 -11.10 13.98
N ALA A 42 -8.56 -12.09 13.62
CA ALA A 42 -8.44 -12.79 12.34
C ALA A 42 -8.58 -11.84 11.14
N LEU A 43 -9.51 -10.89 11.17
CA LEU A 43 -9.66 -9.87 10.13
C LEU A 43 -8.41 -8.99 10.02
N VAL A 44 -7.84 -8.57 11.15
CA VAL A 44 -6.61 -7.77 11.17
C VAL A 44 -5.40 -8.60 10.75
N GLU A 45 -5.35 -9.91 10.99
CA GLU A 45 -4.31 -10.82 10.48
C GLU A 45 -4.40 -11.06 8.97
N ASP A 46 -5.61 -11.16 8.42
CA ASP A 46 -5.82 -11.39 6.98
C ASP A 46 -5.67 -10.11 6.16
N ALA A 47 -5.79 -8.93 6.79
CA ALA A 47 -5.59 -7.66 6.11
C ALA A 47 -4.19 -7.61 5.45
N PRO A 48 -4.06 -7.10 4.23
CA PRO A 48 -2.76 -6.86 3.63
C PRO A 48 -1.97 -5.86 4.49
N ALA A 49 -0.66 -6.05 4.61
CA ALA A 49 0.18 -5.06 5.26
C ALA A 49 0.04 -3.73 4.49
N VAL A 50 -0.38 -2.67 5.19
CA VAL A 50 -0.23 -1.32 4.65
C VAL A 50 1.27 -1.13 4.51
N VAL A 51 1.75 -0.98 3.27
CA VAL A 51 3.14 -0.65 3.02
C VAL A 51 3.17 0.88 2.93
N PRO A 52 3.51 1.59 4.03
CA PRO A 52 3.27 3.02 4.15
C PRO A 52 4.07 3.88 3.16
N ASP A 53 5.07 3.29 2.48
CA ASP A 53 6.06 4.04 1.69
C ASP A 53 5.99 3.81 0.17
N VAL A 54 5.08 2.95 -0.33
CA VAL A 54 5.02 2.63 -1.77
C VAL A 54 4.21 3.64 -2.58
N GLN A 55 3.36 4.45 -1.94
CA GLN A 55 2.42 5.34 -2.63
C GLN A 55 2.52 6.77 -2.07
N ARG A 56 3.75 7.27 -1.95
CA ARG A 56 4.03 8.63 -1.47
C ARG A 56 4.67 9.48 -2.58
N TRP A 57 4.31 10.76 -2.61
CA TRP A 57 4.99 11.77 -3.43
C TRP A 57 6.42 12.04 -2.93
N ARG A 58 7.37 11.91 -3.84
CA ARG A 58 8.81 12.11 -3.66
C ARG A 58 9.26 13.24 -4.58
N LYS A 59 10.26 14.01 -4.16
CA LYS A 59 10.87 15.03 -5.02
C LYS A 59 11.94 14.39 -5.88
N THR A 60 11.83 14.57 -7.19
CA THR A 60 12.72 13.94 -8.17
C THR A 60 14.19 14.30 -7.95
N ALA A 61 14.48 15.55 -7.57
CA ALA A 61 15.85 16.02 -7.34
C ALA A 61 16.51 15.41 -6.07
N GLU A 62 15.71 14.98 -5.09
CA GLU A 62 16.20 14.41 -3.83
C GLU A 62 16.21 12.87 -3.88
N GLU A 63 15.14 12.30 -4.44
CA GLU A 63 14.90 10.87 -4.53
C GLU A 63 14.41 10.57 -5.96
N PRO A 64 15.30 10.42 -6.96
CA PRO A 64 14.88 10.13 -8.33
C PRO A 64 14.29 8.70 -8.43
N PRO A 65 13.29 8.47 -9.29
CA PRO A 65 12.72 7.15 -9.47
C PRO A 65 13.70 6.19 -10.12
N THR A 66 13.52 4.90 -9.82
CA THR A 66 14.23 3.79 -10.45
C THR A 66 13.25 2.88 -11.17
N GLU A 67 13.77 1.90 -11.91
CA GLU A 67 12.94 0.86 -12.54
C GLU A 67 12.08 0.09 -11.54
N ALA A 68 12.56 -0.09 -10.29
CA ALA A 68 11.82 -0.80 -9.25
C ALA A 68 10.55 -0.06 -8.79
N ASP A 69 10.48 1.25 -9.04
CA ASP A 69 9.33 2.09 -8.69
C ASP A 69 8.27 2.12 -9.81
N ALA A 70 8.61 1.62 -10.99
CA ALA A 70 7.75 1.65 -12.15
C ALA A 70 6.71 0.52 -12.15
N ASN A 71 5.57 0.77 -12.79
CA ASN A 71 4.59 -0.28 -13.09
C ASN A 71 5.07 -1.19 -14.24
N GLU A 72 4.23 -2.14 -14.68
CA GLU A 72 4.57 -3.06 -15.78
C GLU A 72 4.90 -2.34 -17.12
N ASP A 73 4.47 -1.08 -17.29
CA ASP A 73 4.75 -0.27 -18.47
C ASP A 73 6.04 0.56 -18.34
N GLY A 74 6.81 0.39 -17.26
CA GLY A 74 7.99 1.20 -17.00
C GLY A 74 7.67 2.65 -16.60
N CYS A 75 6.45 2.92 -16.12
CA CYS A 75 6.01 4.26 -15.77
C CYS A 75 5.85 4.49 -14.26
N VAL A 76 6.07 5.73 -13.83
CA VAL A 76 5.68 6.28 -12.52
C VAL A 76 4.66 7.41 -12.74
N LEU A 77 3.96 7.81 -11.69
CA LEU A 77 3.06 8.96 -11.75
C LEU A 77 3.88 10.22 -11.46
N SER A 78 3.76 11.26 -12.28
CA SER A 78 4.49 12.52 -12.09
C SER A 78 3.63 13.72 -12.42
N ILE A 79 3.94 14.85 -11.80
CA ILE A 79 3.36 16.15 -12.16
C ILE A 79 4.24 16.78 -13.25
N ASN A 80 3.64 17.12 -14.39
CA ASN A 80 4.33 17.80 -15.48
C ASN A 80 4.22 19.31 -15.33
N MET A 81 5.36 19.99 -15.13
CA MET A 81 5.45 21.44 -14.97
C MET A 81 5.84 22.17 -16.26
N ASN A 82 5.92 21.48 -17.40
CA ASN A 82 6.08 22.15 -18.68
C ASN A 82 4.92 23.14 -18.92
N LEU A 83 5.26 24.30 -19.50
CA LEU A 83 4.36 25.44 -19.68
C LEU A 83 3.04 25.03 -20.36
N GLY A 84 1.97 24.96 -19.57
CA GLY A 84 0.59 24.79 -20.06
C GLY A 84 -0.17 23.61 -19.48
N ASP A 85 0.52 22.56 -19.00
CA ASP A 85 -0.16 21.29 -18.71
C ASP A 85 -0.42 21.03 -17.22
N MET A 86 0.48 21.38 -16.29
CA MET A 86 0.33 21.18 -14.82
C MET A 86 -0.42 19.89 -14.41
N ASN A 87 -0.31 18.84 -15.23
CA ASN A 87 -1.16 17.67 -15.16
C ASN A 87 -0.41 16.57 -14.44
N THR A 88 -1.18 15.74 -13.75
CA THR A 88 -0.67 14.51 -13.16
C THR A 88 -0.88 13.42 -14.18
N THR A 89 0.20 12.81 -14.69
CA THR A 89 0.12 11.75 -15.69
C THR A 89 1.24 10.74 -15.50
N ASN A 90 1.09 9.55 -16.08
CA ASN A 90 2.14 8.55 -16.09
C ASN A 90 3.27 8.98 -17.03
N TRP A 91 4.51 8.81 -16.59
CA TRP A 91 5.72 9.08 -17.35
C TRP A 91 6.72 7.93 -17.18
N PRO A 92 7.54 7.61 -18.20
CA PRO A 92 8.63 6.66 -18.04
C PRO A 92 9.55 7.08 -16.88
N TRP A 93 9.91 6.13 -16.01
CA TRP A 93 10.69 6.43 -14.80
C TRP A 93 12.01 7.15 -15.13
N ASN A 94 12.68 6.73 -16.19
CA ASN A 94 13.96 7.28 -16.63
C ASN A 94 13.83 8.73 -17.16
N MET A 95 12.69 9.07 -17.76
CA MET A 95 12.39 10.45 -18.17
C MET A 95 12.19 11.35 -16.95
N VAL A 96 11.43 10.89 -15.96
CA VAL A 96 11.24 11.63 -14.70
C VAL A 96 12.59 11.86 -14.03
N ALA A 97 13.41 10.81 -13.87
CA ALA A 97 14.75 10.92 -13.28
C ALA A 97 15.68 11.89 -14.02
N ALA A 98 15.56 11.99 -15.34
CA ALA A 98 16.43 12.85 -16.17
C ALA A 98 16.03 14.34 -16.17
N PHE A 99 14.77 14.67 -15.86
CA PHE A 99 14.24 16.03 -15.99
C PHE A 99 13.56 16.54 -14.71
N PRO A 100 14.29 16.66 -13.58
CA PRO A 100 13.71 17.08 -12.30
C PRO A 100 13.11 18.48 -12.29
N ASP A 101 13.52 19.39 -13.18
CA ASP A 101 12.92 20.73 -13.26
C ASP A 101 11.55 20.71 -13.93
N ASN A 102 11.34 19.80 -14.89
CA ASN A 102 10.08 19.66 -15.63
C ASN A 102 9.13 18.66 -14.97
N LEU A 103 9.68 17.67 -14.26
CA LEU A 103 8.98 16.58 -13.58
C LEU A 103 9.46 16.52 -12.12
N PRO A 104 9.10 17.52 -11.28
CA PRO A 104 9.77 17.73 -9.98
C PRO A 104 9.31 16.80 -8.88
N VAL A 105 8.15 16.18 -9.02
CA VAL A 105 7.60 15.25 -8.03
C VAL A 105 6.96 14.06 -8.70
N TRP A 106 7.11 12.91 -8.06
CA TRP A 106 6.64 11.63 -8.57
C TRP A 106 6.20 10.71 -7.44
N MET A 107 5.45 9.67 -7.79
CA MET A 107 5.17 8.55 -6.91
C MET A 107 5.07 7.23 -7.71
N PRO A 108 5.35 6.07 -7.10
CA PRO A 108 5.18 4.79 -7.77
C PRO A 108 3.74 4.56 -8.24
N LEU A 109 3.58 3.92 -9.40
CA LEU A 109 2.27 3.48 -9.89
C LEU A 109 1.96 2.08 -9.36
N PRO A 110 0.69 1.79 -9.01
CA PRO A 110 0.30 0.43 -8.67
C PRO A 110 0.38 -0.47 -9.91
N LYS A 111 0.57 -1.77 -9.67
CA LYS A 111 0.45 -2.80 -10.70
C LYS A 111 -0.99 -2.87 -11.22
N LYS A 112 -1.17 -3.23 -12.50
CA LYS A 112 -2.51 -3.36 -13.06
C LYS A 112 -3.23 -4.54 -12.37
N PRO A 113 -4.55 -4.44 -12.15
CA PRO A 113 -5.33 -5.58 -11.71
C PRO A 113 -5.34 -6.64 -12.81
N ASP A 114 -5.53 -7.90 -12.41
CA ASP A 114 -5.69 -9.00 -13.37
C ASP A 114 -6.94 -8.77 -14.22
N LEU A 115 -6.75 -8.71 -15.55
CA LEU A 115 -7.82 -8.33 -16.48
C LEU A 115 -8.92 -9.39 -16.59
N GLU A 116 -8.61 -10.66 -16.29
CA GLU A 116 -9.60 -11.76 -16.28
C GLU A 116 -10.76 -11.51 -15.29
N ASN A 117 -10.52 -10.71 -14.24
CA ASN A 117 -11.54 -10.36 -13.25
C ASN A 117 -12.39 -9.13 -13.64
N LEU A 118 -12.05 -8.42 -14.72
CA LEU A 118 -12.76 -7.22 -15.16
C LEU A 118 -13.83 -7.49 -16.24
N GLU A 119 -13.76 -8.64 -16.92
CA GLU A 119 -14.76 -9.03 -17.94
C GLU A 119 -16.16 -9.27 -17.34
N GLY A 120 -16.25 -9.54 -16.03
CA GLY A 120 -17.53 -9.66 -15.31
C GLY A 120 -18.21 -8.32 -14.96
N ALA A 121 -17.51 -7.18 -15.10
CA ALA A 121 -18.01 -5.86 -14.69
C ALA A 121 -18.71 -5.06 -15.82
N GLN A 122 -18.76 -5.61 -17.04
CA GLN A 122 -19.35 -4.92 -18.21
C GLN A 122 -20.83 -5.28 -18.47
N ASN A 123 -21.47 -6.05 -17.58
CA ASN A 123 -22.85 -6.51 -17.75
C ASN A 123 -23.73 -6.19 -16.52
N GLU A 124 -23.91 -4.90 -16.20
CA GLU A 124 -25.03 -4.40 -15.37
C GLU A 124 -25.60 -3.10 -15.94
#